data_AF-A0AAU3Q912-F1
#
_entry.id   AF-A0AAU3Q912-F1
#
_cell.length_a   1.000
_cell.length_b   1.000
_cell.length_c   1.000
_cell.angle_alpha   90.00
_cell.angle_beta   90.00
_cell.angle_gamma   90.00
#
_symmetry.space_group_name_H-M   'P 1'
#
loop_
_entity.id
_entity.type
_entity.pdbx_description
1 polymer ?
#
loop_
_entity_poly.entity_id
_entity_poly.type
_entity_poly.pdbx_seq_one_letter_code
_entity_poly.pdbx_strand_id
1 'polypeptide(L)'
;MDWRVDAGVALAAAIEGDIDTAAVHVMDWGRSEMTQGCLFWIDTFLRTSPRARQFADLPATDGLEAEQVWALQLVSARARMAFEDAEKIFAIRLPAAGCLAALLTLIGTQLRGQCNPDLFR
;
A
#
# COMPACT_ATOMS: atom_id res chain seq x y z
N MET A 1 -17.38 -11.72 3.61
CA MET A 1 -16.25 -11.38 2.73
C MET A 1 -15.01 -11.36 3.58
N ASP A 2 -13.96 -12.11 3.23
CA ASP A 2 -12.70 -12.10 3.97
C ASP A 2 -11.78 -11.05 3.33
N TRP A 3 -11.69 -9.88 3.97
CA TRP A 3 -10.90 -8.75 3.46
C TRP A 3 -9.44 -9.11 3.18
N ARG A 4 -8.88 -10.14 3.85
CA ARG A 4 -7.51 -10.58 3.61
C ARG A 4 -7.33 -11.22 2.25
N VAL A 5 -8.33 -11.99 1.81
CA VAL A 5 -8.34 -12.61 0.48
C VAL A 5 -8.38 -11.51 -0.58
N ASP A 6 -9.30 -10.56 -0.44
CA ASP A 6 -9.41 -9.42 -1.37
C ASP A 6 -8.15 -8.55 -1.36
N ALA A 7 -7.54 -8.33 -0.20
CA ALA A 7 -6.27 -7.61 -0.09
C ALA A 7 -5.14 -8.33 -0.82
N GLY A 8 -5.08 -9.66 -0.73
CA GLY A 8 -4.12 -10.49 -1.44
C GLY A 8 -4.32 -10.43 -2.95
N VAL A 9 -5.57 -10.57 -3.41
CA VAL A 9 -5.91 -10.50 -4.84
C VAL A 9 -5.61 -9.12 -5.41
N ALA A 10 -5.99 -8.05 -4.70
CA ALA A 10 -5.70 -6.68 -5.13
C ALA A 10 -4.19 -6.43 -5.27
N LEU A 11 -3.38 -6.93 -4.33
CA LEU A 11 -1.93 -6.81 -4.40
C LEU A 11 -1.35 -7.59 -5.59
N ALA A 12 -1.81 -8.82 -5.82
CA ALA A 12 -1.38 -9.63 -6.95
C ALA A 12 -1.71 -8.95 -8.30
N ALA A 13 -2.92 -8.44 -8.45
CA ALA A 13 -3.32 -7.67 -9.63
C ALA A 13 -2.46 -6.41 -9.82
N ALA A 14 -2.18 -5.67 -8.74
CA ALA A 14 -1.34 -4.47 -8.80
C ALA A 14 0.12 -4.78 -9.22
N ILE A 15 0.66 -5.93 -8.80
CA ILE A 15 1.97 -6.43 -9.23
C ILE A 15 1.98 -6.72 -10.73
N GLU A 16 0.92 -7.32 -11.25
CA GLU A 16 0.72 -7.56 -12.68
C GLU A 16 0.39 -6.26 -13.45
N GLY A 17 0.10 -5.17 -12.74
CA GLY A 17 -0.20 -3.84 -13.29
C GLY A 17 -1.66 -3.60 -13.59
N ASP A 18 -2.50 -4.54 -13.19
CA ASP A 18 -3.93 -4.44 -13.34
C ASP A 18 -4.52 -3.74 -12.10
N ILE A 19 -4.40 -2.40 -12.10
CA ILE A 19 -4.91 -1.56 -11.02
C ILE A 19 -6.45 -1.49 -11.05
N ASP A 20 -7.06 -1.67 -12.23
CA ASP A 20 -8.52 -1.69 -12.35
C ASP A 20 -9.10 -2.91 -11.63
N THR A 21 -8.54 -4.10 -11.85
CA THR A 21 -8.91 -5.30 -11.09
C THR A 21 -8.60 -5.12 -9.60
N ALA A 22 -7.45 -4.55 -9.24
CA ALA A 22 -7.10 -4.30 -7.84
C ALA A 22 -8.11 -3.39 -7.12
N ALA A 23 -8.61 -2.36 -7.82
CA ALA A 23 -9.59 -1.42 -7.28
C ALA A 23 -10.95 -2.09 -6.98
N VAL A 24 -11.41 -2.99 -7.85
CA VAL A 24 -12.67 -3.73 -7.67
C VAL A 24 -12.68 -4.54 -6.38
N HIS A 25 -11.54 -5.10 -5.97
CA HIS A 25 -11.44 -5.90 -4.75
C HIS A 25 -11.46 -5.07 -3.45
N VAL A 26 -11.27 -3.75 -3.53
CA VAL A 26 -11.13 -2.89 -2.33
C VAL A 26 -12.17 -1.77 -2.26
N MET A 27 -13.05 -1.66 -3.27
CA MET A 27 -14.02 -0.57 -3.38
C MET A 27 -15.12 -0.58 -2.31
N ASP A 28 -15.47 -1.76 -1.79
CA ASP A 28 -16.56 -1.94 -0.81
C ASP A 28 -16.06 -2.04 0.65
N TRP A 29 -14.78 -1.76 0.89
CA TRP A 29 -14.21 -1.87 2.22
C TRP A 29 -14.71 -0.80 3.19
N GLY A 30 -15.01 -1.20 4.43
CA GLY A 30 -15.18 -0.27 5.53
C GLY A 30 -13.83 0.32 5.98
N ARG A 31 -13.89 1.31 6.89
CA ARG A 31 -12.70 2.00 7.42
C ARG A 31 -11.66 1.03 8.00
N SER A 32 -12.13 0.02 8.73
CA SER A 32 -11.25 -0.94 9.41
C SER A 32 -10.52 -1.80 8.38
N GLU A 33 -11.26 -2.31 7.40
CA GLU A 33 -10.76 -3.15 6.31
C GLU A 33 -9.75 -2.39 5.45
N MET A 34 -10.05 -1.14 5.07
CA MET A 34 -9.10 -0.28 4.36
C MET A 34 -7.80 -0.08 5.13
N THR A 35 -7.89 0.19 6.43
CA THR A 35 -6.70 0.39 7.27
C THR A 35 -5.87 -0.89 7.35
N GLN A 36 -6.52 -2.02 7.64
CA GLN A 36 -5.85 -3.32 7.76
C GLN A 36 -5.27 -3.80 6.42
N GLY A 37 -5.96 -3.57 5.31
CA GLY A 37 -5.48 -3.89 3.96
C GLY A 37 -4.26 -3.05 3.57
N CYS A 38 -4.28 -1.74 3.82
CA CYS A 38 -3.10 -0.89 3.61
C CYS A 38 -1.88 -1.39 4.39
N LEU A 39 -2.06 -1.69 5.68
CA LEU A 39 -1.00 -2.21 6.54
C LEU A 39 -0.49 -3.56 6.03
N PHE A 40 -1.39 -4.45 5.61
CA PHE A 40 -1.04 -5.74 5.02
C PHE A 40 -0.16 -5.59 3.78
N TRP A 41 -0.50 -4.69 2.84
CA TRP A 41 0.31 -4.46 1.64
C TRP A 41 1.67 -3.89 1.98
N ILE A 42 1.73 -2.90 2.88
CA ILE A 42 2.99 -2.26 3.27
C ILE A 42 3.88 -3.26 4.00
N ASP A 43 3.35 -4.01 4.95
CA ASP A 43 4.14 -5.01 5.69
C ASP A 43 4.61 -6.14 4.77
N THR A 44 3.84 -6.48 3.74
CA THR A 44 4.28 -7.40 2.68
C THR A 44 5.44 -6.79 1.90
N PHE A 45 5.32 -5.53 1.46
CA PHE A 45 6.40 -4.82 0.79
C PHE A 45 7.68 -4.72 1.63
N LEU A 46 7.57 -4.30 2.90
CA LEU A 46 8.71 -4.12 3.80
C LEU A 46 9.45 -5.42 4.09
N ARG A 47 8.74 -6.56 4.14
CA ARG A 47 9.33 -7.89 4.37
C ARG A 47 10.00 -8.47 3.13
N THR A 48 9.51 -8.12 1.95
CA THR A 48 9.91 -8.77 0.69
C THR A 48 10.92 -7.94 -0.10
N SER A 49 10.87 -6.62 0.02
CA SER A 49 11.75 -5.75 -0.73
C SER A 49 12.96 -5.30 0.07
N PRO A 50 14.20 -5.68 -0.31
CA PRO A 50 15.41 -5.16 0.35
C PRO A 50 15.56 -3.64 0.17
N ARG A 51 14.90 -3.07 -0.84
CA ARG A 51 14.83 -1.62 -1.09
C ARG A 51 13.85 -0.90 -0.18
N ALA A 52 13.00 -1.61 0.56
CA ALA A 52 12.05 -1.00 1.49
C ALA A 52 12.68 -0.01 2.47
N ARG A 53 13.92 -0.26 2.92
CA ARG A 53 14.65 0.62 3.83
C ARG A 53 14.91 2.02 3.25
N GLN A 54 14.99 2.15 1.93
CA GLN A 54 15.22 3.45 1.26
C GLN A 54 14.01 4.38 1.39
N PHE A 55 12.83 3.84 1.70
CA PHE A 55 11.62 4.63 1.93
C PHE A 55 11.55 5.22 3.35
N ALA A 56 12.47 4.85 4.25
CA ALA A 56 12.51 5.44 5.59
C ALA A 56 12.71 6.96 5.55
N ASP A 57 13.49 7.44 4.58
CA ASP A 57 13.61 8.85 4.26
C ASP A 57 12.46 9.27 3.34
N LEU A 58 11.71 10.30 3.74
CA LEU A 58 10.58 10.77 2.95
C LEU A 58 11.11 11.37 1.63
N PRO A 59 10.71 10.85 0.46
CA PRO A 59 11.16 11.40 -0.81
C PRO A 59 10.57 12.80 -1.05
N ALA A 60 11.22 13.58 -1.91
CA ALA A 60 10.67 14.86 -2.36
C ALA A 60 9.28 14.64 -3.00
N THR A 61 8.32 15.46 -2.60
CA THR A 61 6.92 15.34 -3.02
C THR A 61 6.50 16.36 -4.07
N ASP A 62 7.47 17.11 -4.61
CA ASP A 62 7.20 18.17 -5.59
C ASP A 62 6.58 17.60 -6.87
N GLY A 63 5.40 18.11 -7.23
CA GLY A 63 4.65 17.65 -8.41
C GLY A 63 3.86 16.37 -8.23
N LEU A 64 3.80 15.80 -7.01
CA LEU A 64 2.96 14.64 -6.72
C LEU A 64 1.53 15.03 -6.33
N GLU A 65 0.58 14.18 -6.70
CA GLU A 65 -0.82 14.31 -6.27
C GLU A 65 -0.99 13.94 -4.79
N ALA A 66 -2.04 14.45 -4.15
CA ALA A 66 -2.26 14.29 -2.71
C ALA A 66 -2.35 12.81 -2.28
N GLU A 67 -2.94 11.96 -3.12
CA GLU A 67 -3.08 10.52 -2.95
C GLU A 67 -1.72 9.81 -2.99
N GLN A 68 -0.82 10.26 -3.86
CA GLN A 68 0.55 9.74 -3.98
C GLN A 68 1.40 10.18 -2.79
N VAL A 69 1.28 11.44 -2.38
CA VAL A 69 1.93 11.97 -1.18
C VAL A 69 1.48 11.19 0.06
N TRP A 70 0.18 10.93 0.18
CA TRP A 70 -0.38 10.13 1.27
C TRP A 70 0.22 8.71 1.29
N ALA A 71 0.27 8.03 0.14
CA ALA A 71 0.82 6.68 0.03
C ALA A 71 2.30 6.64 0.43
N LEU A 72 3.10 7.60 -0.04
CA LEU A 72 4.52 7.73 0.30
C LEU A 72 4.73 8.01 1.78
N GLN A 73 3.99 8.96 2.36
CA GLN A 73 4.06 9.26 3.79
C GLN A 73 3.75 8.02 4.64
N LEU A 74 2.73 7.24 4.25
CA LEU A 74 2.34 6.04 4.97
C LEU A 74 3.44 4.95 4.88
N VAL A 75 3.98 4.68 3.69
CA VAL A 75 5.09 3.73 3.51
C VAL A 75 6.33 4.18 4.30
N SER A 76 6.67 5.46 4.26
CA SER A 76 7.82 6.01 5.01
C SER A 76 7.65 5.96 6.52
N ALA A 77 6.44 6.21 7.03
CA ALA A 77 6.14 6.04 8.46
C ALA A 77 6.34 4.58 8.89
N ARG A 78 5.82 3.63 8.10
CA ARG A 78 5.98 2.18 8.37
C ARG A 78 7.42 1.71 8.27
N ALA A 79 8.17 2.17 7.27
CA ALA A 79 9.59 1.82 7.08
C ALA A 79 10.48 2.28 8.24
N ARG A 80 10.14 3.40 8.90
CA ARG A 80 10.82 3.91 10.10
C ARG A 80 10.37 3.23 11.41
N MET A 81 9.44 2.28 11.35
CA MET A 81 8.77 1.72 12.52
C MET A 81 8.05 2.78 13.37
N ALA A 82 7.62 3.89 12.76
CA ALA A 82 6.88 4.97 13.40
C ALA A 82 5.37 4.68 13.37
N PHE A 83 4.92 3.73 14.21
CA PHE A 83 3.53 3.26 14.26
C PHE A 83 2.53 4.40 14.53
N GLU A 84 2.85 5.30 15.47
CA GLU A 84 2.01 6.45 15.81
C GLU A 84 1.81 7.43 14.64
N ASP A 85 2.81 7.57 13.78
CA ASP A 85 2.73 8.46 12.62
C ASP A 85 1.87 7.86 11.51
N ALA A 86 1.93 6.54 11.32
CA ALA A 86 1.01 5.84 10.42
C ALA A 86 -0.44 5.96 10.88
N GLU A 87 -0.69 5.84 12.19
CA GLU A 87 -2.03 6.04 12.77
C GLU A 87 -2.52 7.47 12.58
N LYS A 88 -1.67 8.48 12.78
CA LYS A 88 -2.01 9.89 12.49
C LYS A 88 -2.39 10.09 11.03
N ILE A 89 -1.68 9.45 10.09
CA ILE A 89 -2.00 9.55 8.65
C ILE A 89 -3.41 9.00 8.35
N PHE A 90 -3.79 7.85 8.93
CA PHE A 90 -5.15 7.30 8.81
C PHE A 90 -6.22 8.12 9.55
N ALA A 91 -5.83 8.86 10.61
CA ALA A 91 -6.73 9.71 11.38
C ALA A 91 -7.02 11.05 10.69
N ILE A 92 -6.02 11.64 10.03
CA ILE A 92 -6.13 12.93 9.34
C ILE A 92 -6.95 12.79 8.06
N ARG A 93 -6.76 11.71 7.30
CA ARG A 93 -7.51 11.45 6.07
C ARG A 93 -7.79 9.96 5.95
N LEU A 94 -9.07 9.61 6.00
CA LEU A 94 -9.54 8.30 5.57
C LEU A 94 -9.05 8.04 4.14
N PRO A 95 -8.46 6.86 3.85
CA PRO A 95 -8.00 6.56 2.50
C PRO A 95 -9.20 6.58 1.56
N ALA A 96 -9.22 7.56 0.64
CA ALA A 96 -10.12 7.52 -0.50
C ALA A 96 -9.67 6.42 -1.46
N ALA A 97 -10.54 6.00 -2.38
CA ALA A 97 -10.19 5.02 -3.41
C ALA A 97 -8.90 5.39 -4.17
N GLY A 98 -8.69 6.69 -4.43
CA GLY A 98 -7.45 7.19 -5.05
C GLY A 98 -6.19 6.97 -4.20
N CYS A 99 -6.28 7.09 -2.87
CA CYS A 99 -5.16 6.79 -1.96
C CYS A 99 -4.81 5.30 -1.97
N LEU A 100 -5.83 4.43 -1.97
CA LEU A 100 -5.64 2.98 -2.06
C LEU A 100 -5.00 2.58 -3.40
N ALA A 101 -5.50 3.14 -4.51
CA ALA A 101 -4.94 2.91 -5.83
C ALA A 101 -3.50 3.41 -5.95
N ALA A 102 -3.19 4.59 -5.41
CA ALA A 102 -1.82 5.12 -5.37
C ALA A 102 -0.89 4.22 -4.55
N LEU A 103 -1.34 3.73 -3.40
CA LEU A 103 -0.58 2.81 -2.54
C LEU A 103 -0.32 1.47 -3.23
N LEU A 104 -1.36 0.87 -3.84
CA LEU A 104 -1.24 -0.38 -4.60
C LEU A 104 -0.33 -0.22 -5.82
N THR A 105 -0.46 0.89 -6.55
CA THR A 105 0.41 1.19 -7.69
C THR A 105 1.87 1.30 -7.25
N LEU A 106 2.12 2.04 -6.17
CA LEU A 106 3.45 2.20 -5.58
C LEU A 106 4.04 0.84 -5.20
N ILE A 107 3.34 0.07 -4.38
CA ILE A 107 3.83 -1.21 -3.87
C ILE A 107 3.95 -2.26 -4.98
N GLY A 108 2.91 -2.41 -5.80
CA GLY A 108 2.86 -3.37 -6.90
C GLY A 108 4.00 -3.16 -7.89
N THR A 109 4.30 -1.90 -8.24
CA THR A 109 5.44 -1.57 -9.10
C THR A 109 6.78 -1.96 -8.47
N GLN A 110 6.97 -1.71 -7.17
CA GLN A 110 8.21 -2.10 -6.50
C GLN A 110 8.38 -3.62 -6.40
N LEU A 111 7.28 -4.36 -6.23
CA LEU A 111 7.27 -5.81 -6.08
C LEU A 111 7.33 -6.55 -7.42
N ARG A 112 6.83 -5.99 -8.52
CA ARG A 112 6.87 -6.61 -9.86
C ARG A 112 8.27 -7.09 -10.26
N GLY A 113 9.30 -6.31 -9.95
CA GLY A 113 10.70 -6.69 -10.26
C GLY A 113 11.31 -7.72 -9.29
N GLN A 114 10.57 -8.16 -8.27
CA GLN A 114 11.05 -8.96 -7.14
C GLN A 114 10.14 -10.13 -6.79
N CYS A 115 9.01 -10.33 -7.47
CA CYS A 115 8.03 -11.33 -7.09
C CYS A 115 8.57 -12.76 -7.22
N ASN A 116 8.78 -13.39 -6.05
CA ASN A 116 8.79 -14.83 -5.93
C ASN A 116 7.32 -15.32 -5.91
N PRO A 117 6.89 -16.21 -6.81
CA PRO A 117 5.53 -16.73 -6.86
C PRO A 117 5.04 -17.42 -5.56
N ASP A 118 5.95 -17.77 -4.64
CA ASP A 118 5.59 -18.34 -3.34
C ASP A 118 5.09 -17.32 -2.30
N LEU A 119 5.08 -16.02 -2.59
CA LEU A 119 4.66 -14.96 -1.65
C LEU A 119 3.14 -14.91 -1.36
N PHE A 120 2.33 -15.59 -2.16
CA PHE A 120 0.86 -15.53 -2.10
C PHE A 120 0.20 -16.89 -1.79
N ARG A 121 0.97 -17.86 -1.30
CA ARG A 121 0.52 -19.22 -0.94
C ARG A 121 0.22 -19.36 0.54
#